data_AF-A0A3M1DBQ5-F1
#
_entry.id   AF-A0A3M1DBQ5-F1
#
_cell.length_a   1.000
_cell.length_b   1.000
_cell.length_c   1.000
_cell.angle_alpha   90.00
_cell.angle_beta   90.00
_cell.angle_gamma   90.00
#
_symmetry.space_group_name_H-M   'P 1'
#
loop_
_entity.id
_entity.type
_entity.pdbx_description
1 polymer ?
#
loop_
_entity_poly.entity_id
_entity_poly.type
_entity_poly.pdbx_seq_one_letter_code
_entity_poly.pdbx_strand_id
1 'polypeptide(L)'
;MKRILMPMVALLLCSCVDYSKKGESCSTLAECNPGKDCGVLVKCIEGKCDPSQTVDLPCQKDCKTDSDCPEGMHCRISGESGTCAADGTCADVSECEGLEHDDCPGEFACRNGTCTFECLDITSCSGDSDCLLVGKGCCGPAGIDGYASIRADALQQWRNRKDCQLVDCEPCEYCPDAKQTVCWPEGCLEAFCDGGTCSQRRRDPRACSDDSECVKATIDCCSCENGGPEGTLNSRMVEAYSEYLDFACAAVGACKPAWNCTDRTPVCLDGLCTLQGDVPCQCPDVWNPVCVAMPNDALVTYSNECEARCDGHIPPWFYNGACECMMDCDGSMCGMTVCASNGQTYHCGEAEAQCNGQAVAYEGECSPECDQCLLGAHPPVPVCDENFCNTGDICFAMCHGLDWWHEGTCLPGEGETCGGFAGTACPDGFFCLITDGNPDAAGVCIKKGACLEDLHCDLQGLDPCPDDGPRVCINHSCTCPMP
;
A
#
# COMPACT_ATOMS: atom_id res chain seq x y z
N MET A 1 40.54 66.48 12.47
CA MET A 1 40.93 66.37 11.04
C MET A 1 39.69 66.60 10.19
N LYS A 2 39.53 67.81 9.64
CA LYS A 2 38.46 68.18 8.72
C LYS A 2 38.91 67.83 7.31
N ARG A 3 38.20 66.97 6.60
CA ARG A 3 38.37 66.79 5.14
C ARG A 3 37.28 67.54 4.41
N ILE A 4 37.74 68.48 3.59
CA ILE A 4 36.99 69.25 2.60
C ILE A 4 36.82 68.35 1.38
N LEU A 5 35.59 68.20 0.87
CA LEU A 5 35.35 67.68 -0.48
C LEU A 5 34.42 68.65 -1.22
N MET A 6 34.89 69.14 -2.37
CA MET A 6 34.21 70.02 -3.31
C MET A 6 33.05 69.30 -4.03
N PRO A 7 32.03 70.05 -4.52
CA PRO A 7 31.07 69.54 -5.47
C PRO A 7 31.60 69.69 -6.90
N MET A 8 31.69 68.57 -7.64
CA MET A 8 31.81 68.60 -9.10
C MET A 8 30.41 68.65 -9.70
N VAL A 9 30.13 69.76 -10.37
CA VAL A 9 28.99 69.94 -11.28
C VAL A 9 29.29 69.14 -12.55
N ALA A 10 28.58 68.04 -12.77
CA ALA A 10 28.57 67.31 -14.03
C ALA A 10 27.38 67.80 -14.88
N LEU A 11 27.69 68.37 -16.04
CA LEU A 11 26.71 68.66 -17.08
C LEU A 11 26.11 67.34 -17.58
N LEU A 12 24.79 67.17 -17.42
CA LEU A 12 24.01 66.19 -18.19
C LEU A 12 23.77 66.73 -19.59
N LEU A 13 24.39 66.10 -20.59
CA LEU A 13 23.99 66.17 -21.98
C LEU A 13 22.89 65.12 -22.20
N CYS A 14 21.70 65.56 -22.58
CA CYS A 14 20.64 64.69 -23.08
C CYS A 14 21.05 64.13 -24.46
N SER A 15 21.55 62.90 -24.50
CA SER A 15 21.59 62.09 -25.70
C SER A 15 20.26 61.35 -25.86
N CYS A 16 19.63 61.49 -27.02
CA CYS A 16 18.49 60.69 -27.44
C CYS A 16 18.84 59.19 -27.32
N VAL A 17 18.01 58.44 -26.60
CA VAL A 17 18.14 56.98 -26.45
C VAL A 17 17.68 56.33 -27.76
N ASP A 18 18.59 55.71 -28.49
CA ASP A 18 18.30 54.84 -29.62
C ASP A 18 17.71 53.52 -29.09
N TYR A 19 16.39 53.35 -29.20
CA TYR A 19 15.64 52.15 -28.81
C TYR A 19 15.68 51.04 -29.87
N SER A 20 16.87 50.69 -30.38
CA SER A 20 17.04 49.49 -31.21
C SER A 20 18.01 48.53 -30.55
N LYS A 21 17.50 47.74 -29.59
CA LYS A 21 18.22 46.54 -29.14
C LYS A 21 18.13 45.51 -30.26
N LYS A 22 19.22 45.41 -31.02
CA LYS A 22 19.38 44.42 -32.08
C LYS A 22 19.36 43.01 -31.47
N GLY A 23 18.24 42.29 -31.58
CA GLY A 23 18.15 40.87 -31.24
C GLY A 23 16.98 40.40 -30.37
N GLU A 24 15.98 41.23 -30.08
CA GLU A 24 14.77 40.75 -29.38
C GLU A 24 13.91 39.90 -30.33
N SER A 25 13.40 38.77 -29.81
CA SER A 25 12.49 37.90 -30.54
C SER A 25 11.14 38.59 -30.67
N CYS A 26 10.54 38.57 -31.86
CA CYS A 26 9.23 39.16 -32.09
C CYS A 26 8.26 38.17 -32.75
N SER A 27 6.96 38.36 -32.57
CA SER A 27 5.91 37.62 -33.26
C SER A 27 5.00 38.55 -34.09
N THR A 28 4.88 39.81 -33.68
CA THR A 28 4.01 40.81 -34.31
C THR A 28 4.77 42.10 -34.67
N LEU A 29 4.13 42.96 -35.48
CA LEU A 29 4.66 44.28 -35.82
C LEU A 29 4.74 45.21 -34.60
N ALA A 30 3.81 45.09 -33.66
CA ALA A 30 3.74 45.89 -32.43
C ALA A 30 4.95 45.66 -31.53
N GLU A 31 5.40 44.41 -31.37
CA GLU A 31 6.54 44.05 -30.53
C GLU A 31 7.84 44.72 -30.98
N CYS A 32 8.01 44.93 -32.29
CA CYS A 32 9.17 45.64 -32.84
C CYS A 32 9.09 47.17 -32.71
N ASN A 33 7.92 47.71 -32.36
CA ASN A 33 7.64 49.13 -32.37
C ASN A 33 6.86 49.58 -31.12
N PRO A 34 7.35 49.30 -29.90
CA PRO A 34 6.62 49.62 -28.67
C PRO A 34 6.32 51.12 -28.58
N GLY A 35 5.05 51.46 -28.35
CA GLY A 35 4.56 52.84 -28.23
C GLY A 35 4.47 53.64 -29.54
N LYS A 36 4.58 52.97 -30.71
CA LYS A 36 4.31 53.60 -32.02
C LYS A 36 3.12 52.93 -32.70
N ASP A 37 2.07 53.72 -32.93
CA ASP A 37 0.84 53.23 -33.55
C ASP A 37 0.88 53.31 -35.10
N CYS A 38 1.73 54.17 -35.66
CA CYS A 38 1.80 54.46 -37.09
C CYS A 38 3.12 55.16 -37.48
N GLY A 39 3.35 55.38 -38.77
CA GLY A 39 4.59 55.90 -39.37
C GLY A 39 5.51 54.79 -39.85
N VAL A 40 6.82 55.05 -39.88
CA VAL A 40 7.81 54.04 -40.28
C VAL A 40 8.03 53.05 -39.14
N LEU A 41 7.48 51.85 -39.30
CA LEU A 41 7.55 50.74 -38.36
C LEU A 41 8.50 49.65 -38.86
N VAL A 42 9.26 49.05 -37.96
CA VAL A 42 10.19 47.94 -38.22
C VAL A 42 9.41 46.63 -38.29
N LYS A 43 9.56 45.84 -39.36
CA LYS A 43 8.89 44.54 -39.51
C LYS A 43 9.51 43.47 -38.61
N CYS A 44 8.66 42.59 -38.10
CA CYS A 44 9.08 41.32 -37.53
C CYS A 44 9.24 40.28 -38.66
N ILE A 45 10.46 39.79 -38.88
CA ILE A 45 10.74 38.78 -39.91
C ILE A 45 11.47 37.61 -39.26
N GLU A 46 10.91 36.40 -39.43
CA GLU A 46 11.45 35.15 -38.86
C GLU A 46 11.79 35.26 -37.37
N GLY A 47 10.88 35.89 -36.62
CA GLY A 47 11.04 36.02 -35.19
C GLY A 47 11.98 37.14 -34.75
N LYS A 48 12.43 38.04 -35.64
CA LYS A 48 13.36 39.14 -35.29
C LYS A 48 12.97 40.47 -35.90
N CYS A 49 13.15 41.56 -35.15
CA CYS A 49 12.96 42.91 -35.65
C CYS A 49 14.10 43.30 -36.59
N ASP A 50 13.82 43.43 -37.88
CA ASP A 50 14.82 43.79 -38.88
C ASP A 50 14.71 45.29 -39.26
N PRO A 51 15.58 46.17 -38.73
CA PRO A 51 15.52 47.61 -39.00
C PRO A 51 15.79 47.97 -40.47
N SER A 52 16.27 47.03 -41.28
CA SER A 52 16.40 47.22 -42.73
C SER A 52 15.10 47.00 -43.50
N GLN A 53 14.08 46.42 -42.84
CA GLN A 53 12.79 46.09 -43.41
C GLN A 53 11.71 46.87 -42.66
N THR A 54 11.32 48.02 -43.21
CA THR A 54 10.28 48.87 -42.62
C THR A 54 9.00 48.82 -43.42
N VAL A 55 7.87 49.02 -42.75
CA VAL A 55 6.60 49.38 -43.36
C VAL A 55 6.25 50.80 -42.93
N ASP A 56 5.95 51.67 -43.89
CA ASP A 56 5.45 53.01 -43.60
C ASP A 56 3.92 52.93 -43.55
N LEU A 57 3.38 52.92 -42.34
CA LEU A 57 1.94 52.92 -42.12
C LEU A 57 1.46 54.36 -42.01
N PRO A 58 0.59 54.84 -42.92
CA PRO A 58 0.08 56.19 -42.83
C PRO A 58 -0.65 56.38 -41.50
N CYS A 59 -0.23 57.38 -40.72
CA CYS A 59 -0.97 57.87 -39.57
C CYS A 59 -2.24 58.59 -40.05
N GLN A 60 -3.17 57.82 -40.62
CA GLN A 60 -4.40 58.36 -41.16
C GLN A 60 -5.27 58.77 -39.98
N LYS A 61 -5.41 60.08 -39.82
CA LYS A 61 -6.32 60.69 -38.87
C LYS A 61 -7.70 60.73 -39.52
N ASP A 62 -8.73 60.66 -38.69
CA ASP A 62 -10.14 60.66 -39.06
C ASP A 62 -10.70 59.35 -39.62
N CYS A 63 -10.09 58.20 -39.28
CA CYS A 63 -10.77 56.91 -39.50
C CYS A 63 -12.05 56.87 -38.65
N LYS A 64 -13.09 56.19 -39.17
CA LYS A 64 -14.37 55.99 -38.46
C LYS A 64 -14.65 54.53 -38.19
N THR A 65 -14.05 53.64 -38.96
CA THR A 65 -14.20 52.19 -38.91
C THR A 65 -12.89 51.53 -39.34
N ASP A 66 -12.70 50.24 -39.04
CA ASP A 66 -11.49 49.52 -39.41
C ASP A 66 -11.26 49.45 -40.92
N SER A 67 -12.34 49.52 -41.72
CA SER A 67 -12.22 49.57 -43.19
C SER A 67 -11.61 50.88 -43.73
N ASP A 68 -11.50 51.92 -42.91
CA ASP A 68 -10.81 53.15 -43.27
C ASP A 68 -9.28 53.02 -43.10
N CYS A 69 -8.81 51.91 -42.52
CA CYS A 69 -7.42 51.64 -42.24
C CYS A 69 -6.79 50.63 -43.20
N PRO A 70 -5.47 50.72 -43.47
CA PRO A 70 -4.75 49.71 -44.25
C PRO A 70 -4.77 48.32 -43.60
N GLU A 71 -4.55 47.28 -44.39
CA GLU A 71 -4.45 45.90 -43.90
C GLU A 71 -3.37 45.76 -42.80
N GLY A 72 -3.74 45.13 -41.67
CA GLY A 72 -2.89 45.03 -40.46
C GLY A 72 -3.00 46.21 -39.49
N MET A 73 -4.04 47.04 -39.62
CA MET A 73 -4.38 48.13 -38.72
C MET A 73 -5.89 48.16 -38.42
N HIS A 74 -6.25 48.67 -37.25
CA HIS A 74 -7.62 48.95 -36.84
C HIS A 74 -7.79 50.44 -36.49
N CYS A 75 -9.03 50.92 -36.47
CA CYS A 75 -9.32 52.32 -36.19
C CYS A 75 -9.53 52.57 -34.69
N ARG A 76 -8.58 53.29 -34.06
CA ARG A 76 -8.69 53.73 -32.66
C ARG A 76 -9.46 55.04 -32.57
N ILE A 77 -10.70 55.02 -32.07
CA ILE A 77 -11.53 56.21 -31.89
C ILE A 77 -11.22 56.89 -30.55
N SER A 78 -10.73 58.14 -30.59
CA SER A 78 -10.54 58.97 -29.40
C SER A 78 -11.29 60.30 -29.56
N GLY A 79 -12.50 60.38 -29.00
CA GLY A 79 -13.39 61.54 -29.15
C GLY A 79 -14.12 61.55 -30.49
N GLU A 80 -14.04 62.65 -31.24
CA GLU A 80 -14.73 62.81 -32.54
C GLU A 80 -13.90 62.32 -33.76
N SER A 81 -12.65 61.89 -33.55
CA SER A 81 -11.73 61.46 -34.61
C SER A 81 -11.06 60.13 -34.27
N GLY A 82 -10.96 59.23 -35.24
CA GLY A 82 -10.17 58.01 -35.12
C GLY A 82 -8.75 58.14 -35.68
N THR A 83 -7.83 57.31 -35.23
CA THR A 83 -6.48 57.14 -35.80
C THR A 83 -6.23 55.68 -36.07
N CYS A 84 -5.72 55.34 -37.27
CA CYS A 84 -5.33 53.95 -37.56
C CYS A 84 -4.13 53.54 -36.70
N ALA A 85 -4.26 52.44 -35.96
CA ALA A 85 -3.23 51.86 -35.11
C ALA A 85 -2.91 50.42 -35.59
N ALA A 86 -1.66 49.99 -35.46
CA ALA A 86 -1.28 48.62 -35.83
C ALA A 86 -2.01 47.57 -34.99
N ASP A 87 -2.40 46.46 -35.60
CA ASP A 87 -3.07 45.35 -34.89
C ASP A 87 -2.19 44.80 -33.77
N GLY A 88 -2.81 44.53 -32.62
CA GLY A 88 -2.12 44.12 -31.39
C GLY A 88 -1.56 45.28 -30.56
N THR A 89 -1.69 46.54 -30.99
CA THR A 89 -1.44 47.70 -30.12
C THR A 89 -2.72 48.12 -29.39
N CYS A 90 -2.59 48.74 -28.22
CA CYS A 90 -3.73 49.19 -27.43
C CYS A 90 -3.44 50.51 -26.70
N ALA A 91 -4.47 51.34 -26.53
CA ALA A 91 -4.48 52.41 -25.54
C ALA A 91 -5.17 51.98 -24.23
N ASP A 92 -6.14 51.07 -24.33
CA ASP A 92 -6.84 50.45 -23.20
C ASP A 92 -7.20 48.99 -23.49
N VAL A 93 -7.63 48.25 -22.45
CA VAL A 93 -7.89 46.80 -22.54
C VAL A 93 -9.04 46.44 -23.48
N SER A 94 -10.03 47.33 -23.66
CA SER A 94 -11.17 47.07 -24.54
C SER A 94 -10.77 47.00 -26.01
N GLU A 95 -9.65 47.64 -26.39
CA GLU A 95 -9.08 47.54 -27.74
C GLU A 95 -8.46 46.16 -28.03
N CYS A 96 -8.20 45.36 -26.99
CA CYS A 96 -7.69 44.00 -27.12
C CYS A 96 -8.81 42.96 -27.25
N GLU A 97 -10.07 43.35 -27.02
CA GLU A 97 -11.20 42.42 -27.12
C GLU A 97 -11.40 41.94 -28.56
N GLY A 98 -11.34 40.62 -28.77
CA GLY A 98 -11.57 40.01 -30.07
C GLY A 98 -10.31 39.63 -30.86
N LEU A 99 -9.11 39.93 -30.33
CA LEU A 99 -7.88 39.33 -30.84
C LEU A 99 -7.91 37.80 -30.63
N GLU A 100 -7.41 37.04 -31.59
CA GLU A 100 -7.17 35.61 -31.40
C GLU A 100 -6.12 35.41 -30.30
N HIS A 101 -6.39 34.50 -29.37
CA HIS A 101 -5.51 34.16 -28.26
C HIS A 101 -5.45 32.64 -28.09
N ASP A 102 -4.48 32.16 -27.31
CA ASP A 102 -4.37 30.74 -26.98
C ASP A 102 -5.61 30.27 -26.20
N ASP A 103 -6.03 29.01 -26.36
CA ASP A 103 -7.22 28.40 -25.74
C ASP A 103 -7.13 28.22 -24.20
N CYS A 104 -6.53 29.18 -23.49
CA CYS A 104 -6.50 29.24 -22.04
C CYS A 104 -7.49 30.30 -21.52
N PRO A 105 -8.12 30.09 -20.35
CA PRO A 105 -8.85 31.14 -19.66
C PRO A 105 -7.86 32.22 -19.22
N GLY A 106 -8.14 33.47 -19.57
CA GLY A 106 -7.22 34.57 -19.32
C GLY A 106 -7.90 35.91 -19.43
N GLU A 107 -7.14 36.97 -19.17
CA GLU A 107 -7.60 38.34 -19.39
C GLU A 107 -6.65 39.02 -20.38
N PHE A 108 -7.24 39.79 -21.29
CA PHE A 108 -6.45 40.74 -22.05
C PHE A 108 -5.94 41.82 -21.10
N ALA A 109 -4.69 42.22 -21.30
CA ALA A 109 -4.08 43.34 -20.62
C ALA A 109 -3.39 44.22 -21.65
N CYS A 110 -3.60 45.53 -21.56
CA CYS A 110 -2.83 46.49 -22.32
C CYS A 110 -1.56 46.86 -21.56
N ARG A 111 -0.40 46.32 -21.98
CA ARG A 111 0.90 46.58 -21.32
C ARG A 111 1.85 47.27 -22.28
N ASN A 112 2.28 48.48 -21.90
CA ASN A 112 3.18 49.32 -22.70
C ASN A 112 2.69 49.55 -24.14
N GLY A 113 1.37 49.68 -24.31
CA GLY A 113 0.74 49.91 -25.60
C GLY A 113 0.60 48.67 -26.49
N THR A 114 0.83 47.47 -25.94
CA THR A 114 0.66 46.19 -26.64
C THR A 114 -0.37 45.33 -25.93
N CYS A 115 -1.28 44.73 -26.70
CA CYS A 115 -2.21 43.74 -26.20
C CYS A 115 -1.45 42.47 -25.85
N THR A 116 -1.49 42.10 -24.57
CA THR A 116 -1.00 40.82 -24.08
C THR A 116 -2.18 40.03 -23.54
N PHE A 117 -2.26 38.75 -23.87
CA PHE A 117 -3.20 37.84 -23.23
C PHE A 117 -2.45 37.09 -22.12
N GLU A 118 -2.85 37.28 -20.87
CA GLU A 118 -2.28 36.51 -19.76
C GLU A 118 -3.23 35.38 -19.44
N CYS A 119 -2.81 34.15 -19.72
CA CYS A 119 -3.48 32.97 -19.19
C CYS A 119 -3.54 33.11 -17.67
N LEU A 120 -4.75 33.07 -17.10
CA LEU A 120 -4.91 32.99 -15.66
C LEU A 120 -4.36 31.63 -15.23
N ASP A 121 -3.44 31.65 -14.26
CA ASP A 121 -2.99 30.42 -13.62
C ASP A 121 -4.08 29.92 -12.67
N ILE A 122 -5.07 29.28 -13.29
CA ILE A 122 -6.21 28.66 -12.63
C ILE A 122 -5.90 27.21 -12.24
N THR A 123 -4.70 26.70 -12.52
CA THR A 123 -4.35 25.31 -12.23
C THR A 123 -3.29 25.19 -11.16
N SER A 124 -2.57 26.24 -10.75
CA SER A 124 -1.61 26.07 -9.66
C SER A 124 -2.28 25.65 -8.35
N CYS A 125 -1.54 24.91 -7.53
CA CYS A 125 -1.98 24.45 -6.23
C CYS A 125 -0.80 24.28 -5.27
N SER A 126 -1.11 24.31 -3.98
CA SER A 126 -0.17 23.99 -2.90
C SER A 126 -0.48 22.66 -2.21
N GLY A 127 -1.72 22.16 -2.35
CA GLY A 127 -2.15 20.84 -1.94
C GLY A 127 -3.48 20.42 -2.57
N ASP A 128 -3.89 19.16 -2.35
CA ASP A 128 -5.09 18.57 -2.99
C ASP A 128 -6.37 19.36 -2.70
N SER A 129 -6.49 19.93 -1.49
CA SER A 129 -7.65 20.75 -1.09
C SER A 129 -7.82 22.03 -1.90
N ASP A 130 -6.78 22.46 -2.61
CA ASP A 130 -6.84 23.64 -3.46
C ASP A 130 -7.49 23.33 -4.81
N CYS A 131 -7.68 22.05 -5.16
CA CYS A 131 -8.13 21.64 -6.47
C CYS A 131 -9.60 21.21 -6.46
N LEU A 132 -10.37 21.71 -7.42
CA LEU A 132 -11.77 21.35 -7.65
C LEU A 132 -11.95 20.83 -9.08
N LEU A 133 -12.89 19.91 -9.25
CA LEU A 133 -13.41 19.49 -10.53
C LEU A 133 -14.51 20.45 -10.97
N VAL A 134 -14.40 20.94 -12.21
CA VAL A 134 -15.38 21.80 -12.87
C VAL A 134 -15.76 21.22 -14.23
N GLY A 135 -16.99 21.47 -14.68
CA GLY A 135 -17.36 21.16 -16.05
C GLY A 135 -16.57 22.02 -17.05
N LYS A 136 -16.04 21.40 -18.10
CA LYS A 136 -15.46 22.07 -19.28
C LYS A 136 -16.51 22.89 -19.99
N GLY A 137 -17.71 22.34 -20.13
CA GLY A 137 -18.89 23.02 -20.64
C GLY A 137 -19.58 23.87 -19.57
N CYS A 138 -20.34 24.87 -20.02
CA CYS A 138 -21.00 25.82 -19.15
C CYS A 138 -22.22 25.25 -18.42
N CYS A 139 -22.91 24.28 -19.04
CA CYS A 139 -24.08 23.60 -18.47
C CYS A 139 -23.74 22.24 -17.86
N GLY A 140 -22.52 22.12 -17.32
CA GLY A 140 -22.04 20.89 -16.72
C GLY A 140 -21.40 19.90 -17.71
N PRO A 141 -20.85 18.81 -17.17
CA PRO A 141 -20.07 17.84 -17.94
C PRO A 141 -20.96 16.72 -18.52
N ALA A 142 -20.75 16.38 -19.79
CA ALA A 142 -21.39 15.24 -20.45
C ALA A 142 -20.66 13.91 -20.16
N GLY A 143 -20.30 13.67 -18.90
CA GLY A 143 -19.49 12.53 -18.44
C GLY A 143 -18.09 12.92 -17.98
N ILE A 144 -17.28 11.92 -17.66
CA ILE A 144 -15.99 12.09 -16.96
C ILE A 144 -14.98 12.96 -17.73
N ASP A 145 -14.93 12.84 -19.05
CA ASP A 145 -14.01 13.62 -19.88
C ASP A 145 -14.47 15.09 -20.03
N GLY A 146 -15.70 15.37 -19.60
CA GLY A 146 -16.28 16.70 -19.51
C GLY A 146 -15.80 17.50 -18.32
N TYR A 147 -14.98 16.94 -17.42
CA TYR A 147 -14.40 17.67 -16.29
C TYR A 147 -13.01 18.23 -16.59
N ALA A 148 -12.67 19.33 -15.91
CA ALA A 148 -11.34 19.91 -15.76
C ALA A 148 -11.05 20.11 -14.27
N SER A 149 -9.76 20.18 -13.91
CA SER A 149 -9.35 20.49 -12.54
C SER A 149 -8.78 21.91 -12.49
N ILE A 150 -9.25 22.72 -11.53
CA ILE A 150 -8.84 24.10 -11.33
C ILE A 150 -8.61 24.39 -9.85
N ARG A 151 -7.97 25.52 -9.53
CA ARG A 151 -7.84 26.04 -8.17
C ARG A 151 -9.20 26.51 -7.65
N ALA A 152 -9.47 26.27 -6.37
CA ALA A 152 -10.77 26.49 -5.76
C ALA A 152 -11.21 27.97 -5.78
N ASP A 153 -10.28 28.90 -5.59
CA ASP A 153 -10.50 30.35 -5.65
C ASP A 153 -10.73 30.87 -7.09
N ALA A 154 -10.35 30.10 -8.11
CA ALA A 154 -10.56 30.41 -9.52
C ALA A 154 -11.98 30.05 -10.00
N LEU A 155 -12.81 29.43 -9.15
CA LEU A 155 -14.14 28.98 -9.51
C LEU A 155 -15.03 30.10 -10.08
N GLN A 156 -15.04 31.28 -9.45
CA GLN A 156 -15.87 32.38 -9.91
C GLN A 156 -15.41 32.90 -11.26
N GLN A 157 -14.09 32.93 -11.50
CA GLN A 157 -13.52 33.32 -12.78
C GLN A 157 -13.89 32.31 -13.87
N TRP A 158 -13.79 31.00 -13.58
CA TRP A 158 -14.19 29.93 -14.50
C TRP A 158 -15.67 30.00 -14.90
N ARG A 159 -16.55 30.35 -13.95
CA ARG A 159 -17.99 30.53 -14.19
C ARG A 159 -18.29 31.78 -15.03
N ASN A 160 -17.47 32.81 -14.91
CA ASN A 160 -17.67 34.09 -15.58
C ASN A 160 -17.08 34.14 -17.01
N ARG A 161 -16.59 33.02 -17.56
CA ARG A 161 -16.08 32.99 -18.94
C ARG A 161 -17.17 33.43 -19.93
N LYS A 162 -16.79 34.20 -20.95
CA LYS A 162 -17.70 34.85 -21.90
C LYS A 162 -18.57 33.85 -22.67
N ASP A 163 -18.00 32.70 -23.03
CA ASP A 163 -18.72 31.58 -23.62
C ASP A 163 -19.81 31.03 -22.70
N CYS A 164 -19.59 31.04 -21.38
CA CYS A 164 -20.60 30.62 -20.40
C CYS A 164 -21.65 31.68 -20.06
N GLN A 165 -21.31 32.97 -20.16
CA GLN A 165 -22.30 34.04 -19.94
C GLN A 165 -23.39 34.08 -21.01
N LEU A 166 -23.11 33.56 -22.20
CA LEU A 166 -24.04 33.55 -23.34
C LEU A 166 -24.95 32.32 -23.38
N VAL A 167 -24.65 31.29 -22.58
CA VAL A 167 -25.43 30.06 -22.54
C VAL A 167 -26.41 30.15 -21.38
N ASP A 168 -27.69 30.27 -21.70
CA ASP A 168 -28.76 30.12 -20.73
C ASP A 168 -28.88 28.64 -20.36
N CYS A 169 -28.05 28.23 -19.40
CA CYS A 169 -28.18 26.92 -18.79
C CYS A 169 -29.46 26.95 -17.95
N GLU A 170 -30.49 26.22 -18.41
CA GLU A 170 -31.62 25.90 -17.55
C GLU A 170 -31.06 25.43 -16.20
N PRO A 171 -31.54 25.96 -15.06
CA PRO A 171 -30.94 25.73 -13.76
C PRO A 171 -30.72 24.23 -13.59
N CYS A 172 -29.48 23.85 -13.81
CA CYS A 172 -29.07 22.48 -13.72
C CYS A 172 -28.94 22.26 -12.23
N GLU A 173 -30.05 21.87 -11.61
CA GLU A 173 -30.18 21.61 -10.17
C GLU A 173 -29.09 20.63 -9.67
N TYR A 174 -28.45 19.92 -10.62
CA TYR A 174 -27.44 18.90 -10.41
C TYR A 174 -26.14 19.09 -11.18
N CYS A 175 -25.82 20.29 -11.68
CA CYS A 175 -24.47 20.54 -12.15
C CYS A 175 -23.64 20.75 -10.89
N PRO A 176 -22.87 19.74 -10.43
CA PRO A 176 -22.29 19.80 -9.10
C PRO A 176 -21.48 21.08 -9.02
N ASP A 177 -21.79 21.90 -8.01
CA ASP A 177 -20.89 22.95 -7.56
C ASP A 177 -19.48 22.36 -7.50
N ALA A 178 -18.46 23.10 -7.91
CA ALA A 178 -17.13 22.55 -8.07
C ALA A 178 -16.70 21.76 -6.82
N LYS A 179 -16.52 20.44 -6.98
CA LYS A 179 -16.19 19.51 -5.88
C LYS A 179 -14.81 18.94 -6.10
N GLN A 180 -14.15 18.57 -5.02
CA GLN A 180 -12.88 17.85 -5.12
C GLN A 180 -13.05 16.46 -5.74
N THR A 181 -14.19 15.80 -5.48
CA THR A 181 -14.48 14.44 -5.93
C THR A 181 -15.89 14.34 -6.50
N VAL A 182 -16.05 13.61 -7.60
CA VAL A 182 -17.36 13.24 -8.16
C VAL A 182 -17.36 11.74 -8.50
N CYS A 183 -18.46 11.05 -8.22
CA CYS A 183 -18.59 9.60 -8.39
C CYS A 183 -19.75 9.18 -9.32
N TRP A 184 -19.63 7.97 -9.87
CA TRP A 184 -20.58 7.27 -10.74
C TRP A 184 -20.38 5.75 -10.57
N PRO A 185 -21.22 4.88 -11.16
CA PRO A 185 -21.14 3.43 -10.95
C PRO A 185 -19.81 2.81 -11.36
N GLU A 186 -19.15 3.41 -12.36
CA GLU A 186 -17.87 2.91 -12.90
C GLU A 186 -16.64 3.43 -12.13
N GLY A 187 -16.81 4.34 -11.16
CA GLY A 187 -15.72 4.86 -10.34
C GLY A 187 -15.89 6.33 -9.94
N CYS A 188 -14.84 6.91 -9.37
CA CYS A 188 -14.80 8.33 -9.03
C CYS A 188 -13.68 9.05 -9.79
N LEU A 189 -13.88 10.34 -10.07
CA LEU A 189 -12.84 11.28 -10.45
C LEU A 189 -12.52 12.17 -9.26
N GLU A 190 -11.24 12.41 -9.04
CA GLU A 190 -10.73 13.25 -7.96
C GLU A 190 -9.77 14.29 -8.55
N ALA A 191 -9.96 15.55 -8.15
CA ALA A 191 -9.00 16.62 -8.36
C ALA A 191 -7.91 16.56 -7.26
N PHE A 192 -6.65 16.65 -7.67
CA PHE A 192 -5.51 16.59 -6.76
C PHE A 192 -4.36 17.47 -7.26
N CYS A 193 -3.41 17.80 -6.38
CA CYS A 193 -2.27 18.64 -6.73
C CYS A 193 -1.06 17.80 -7.14
N ASP A 194 -0.68 17.84 -8.41
CA ASP A 194 0.48 17.14 -8.95
C ASP A 194 1.59 18.12 -9.35
N GLY A 195 2.71 18.09 -8.63
CA GLY A 195 3.85 18.96 -8.94
C GLY A 195 3.54 20.46 -8.90
N GLY A 196 2.52 20.88 -8.13
CA GLY A 196 2.05 22.26 -8.08
C GLY A 196 0.97 22.61 -9.09
N THR A 197 0.43 21.64 -9.83
CA THR A 197 -0.65 21.80 -10.81
C THR A 197 -1.82 20.87 -10.50
N CYS A 198 -3.03 21.43 -10.41
CA CYS A 198 -4.28 20.72 -10.30
C CYS A 198 -4.49 19.79 -11.48
N SER A 199 -4.59 18.51 -11.15
CA SER A 199 -4.70 17.39 -12.07
C SER A 199 -5.88 16.52 -11.66
N GLN A 200 -6.29 15.59 -12.53
CA GLN A 200 -7.40 14.68 -12.27
C GLN A 200 -6.92 13.23 -12.30
N ARG A 201 -7.43 12.41 -11.37
CA ARG A 201 -7.19 10.96 -11.37
C ARG A 201 -8.49 10.19 -11.20
N ARG A 202 -8.57 9.03 -11.86
CA ARG A 202 -9.63 8.06 -11.62
C ARG A 202 -9.26 7.23 -10.40
N ARG A 203 -10.22 6.97 -9.52
CA ARG A 203 -10.05 6.14 -8.32
C ARG A 203 -11.24 5.21 -8.17
N ASP A 204 -10.98 3.94 -7.86
CA ASP A 204 -12.04 3.03 -7.41
C ASP A 204 -12.54 3.57 -6.06
N PRO A 205 -13.85 3.79 -5.85
CA PRO A 205 -14.39 4.29 -4.59
C PRO A 205 -14.09 3.37 -3.40
N ARG A 206 -13.65 2.13 -3.64
CA ARG A 206 -13.19 1.17 -2.64
C ARG A 206 -11.69 1.14 -2.44
N ALA A 207 -10.88 1.82 -3.27
CA ALA A 207 -9.43 1.78 -3.11
C ALA A 207 -9.00 2.29 -1.71
N CYS A 208 -8.16 1.54 -1.01
CA CYS A 208 -7.73 1.86 0.36
C CYS A 208 -6.25 1.51 0.57
N SER A 209 -5.65 2.14 1.58
CA SER A 209 -4.28 1.85 2.02
C SER A 209 -4.24 1.00 3.30
N ASP A 210 -5.25 1.14 4.16
CA ASP A 210 -5.40 0.42 5.42
C ASP A 210 -6.87 0.40 5.87
N ASP A 211 -7.17 -0.43 6.88
CA ASP A 211 -8.53 -0.65 7.39
C ASP A 211 -9.22 0.62 7.89
N SER A 212 -8.47 1.63 8.35
CA SER A 212 -9.05 2.87 8.86
C SER A 212 -9.66 3.74 7.77
N GLU A 213 -9.26 3.50 6.51
CA GLU A 213 -9.87 4.15 5.36
C GLU A 213 -11.20 3.50 4.96
N CYS A 214 -11.54 2.31 5.45
CA CYS A 214 -12.73 1.58 5.03
C CYS A 214 -13.90 1.78 5.99
N VAL A 215 -15.05 2.14 5.45
CA VAL A 215 -16.30 2.30 6.22
C VAL A 215 -17.45 1.61 5.52
N LYS A 216 -18.44 1.15 6.30
CA LYS A 216 -19.71 0.68 5.74
C LYS A 216 -20.42 1.85 5.07
N ALA A 217 -20.90 1.62 3.86
CA ALA A 217 -21.62 2.62 3.11
C ALA A 217 -22.71 1.96 2.27
N THR A 218 -23.76 2.73 2.00
CA THR A 218 -24.77 2.38 1.01
C THR A 218 -24.12 2.42 -0.38
N ILE A 219 -24.14 1.30 -1.10
CA ILE A 219 -23.55 1.19 -2.46
C ILE A 219 -24.60 1.04 -3.56
N ASP A 220 -25.88 0.96 -3.18
CA ASP A 220 -27.04 0.78 -4.07
C ASP A 220 -28.21 1.64 -3.56
N CYS A 221 -29.29 1.78 -4.33
CA CYS A 221 -30.45 2.61 -3.97
C CYS A 221 -31.16 2.22 -2.69
N CYS A 222 -30.95 0.99 -2.22
CA CYS A 222 -31.47 0.51 -0.97
C CYS A 222 -30.32 0.36 0.02
N SER A 223 -30.47 0.98 1.20
CA SER A 223 -29.59 0.66 2.33
C SER A 223 -29.83 -0.78 2.77
N CYS A 224 -28.89 -1.36 3.52
CA CYS A 224 -29.01 -2.73 4.00
C CYS A 224 -30.23 -2.90 4.95
N GLU A 225 -30.62 -1.86 5.69
CA GLU A 225 -31.81 -1.86 6.54
C GLU A 225 -33.11 -1.92 5.72
N ASN A 226 -33.02 -1.49 4.46
CA ASN A 226 -34.10 -1.50 3.48
C ASN A 226 -33.91 -2.59 2.42
N GLY A 227 -33.15 -3.64 2.73
CA GLY A 227 -33.01 -4.84 1.90
C GLY A 227 -32.02 -4.75 0.75
N GLY A 228 -31.23 -3.68 0.68
CA GLY A 228 -30.12 -3.59 -0.26
C GLY A 228 -28.89 -4.39 0.17
N PRO A 229 -27.91 -4.57 -0.74
CA PRO A 229 -26.64 -5.17 -0.41
C PRO A 229 -25.87 -4.30 0.59
N GLU A 230 -25.09 -4.94 1.47
CA GLU A 230 -24.08 -4.21 2.22
C GLU A 230 -22.90 -3.88 1.32
N GLY A 231 -22.27 -2.73 1.57
CA GLY A 231 -21.08 -2.32 0.87
C GLY A 231 -20.11 -1.62 1.78
N THR A 232 -18.87 -1.52 1.31
CA THR A 232 -17.84 -0.71 1.96
C THR A 232 -17.22 0.18 0.90
N LEU A 233 -16.85 1.38 1.33
CA LEU A 233 -16.19 2.37 0.51
C LEU A 233 -15.03 2.96 1.28
N ASN A 234 -14.10 3.58 0.57
CA ASN A 234 -13.14 4.47 1.19
C ASN A 234 -13.90 5.64 1.83
N SER A 235 -13.58 5.97 3.08
CA SER A 235 -14.23 7.01 3.87
C SER A 235 -14.22 8.38 3.19
N ARG A 236 -13.18 8.68 2.40
CA ARG A 236 -13.06 9.93 1.63
C ARG A 236 -14.02 10.00 0.43
N MET A 237 -14.58 8.85 0.01
CA MET A 237 -15.45 8.72 -1.15
C MET A 237 -16.94 8.63 -0.78
N VAL A 238 -17.26 8.36 0.49
CA VAL A 238 -18.63 8.09 0.93
C VAL A 238 -19.58 9.24 0.62
N GLU A 239 -19.19 10.48 0.90
CA GLU A 239 -20.04 11.66 0.67
C GLU A 239 -20.35 11.82 -0.82
N ALA A 240 -19.32 11.86 -1.67
CA ALA A 240 -19.48 12.02 -3.12
C ALA A 240 -20.26 10.84 -3.75
N TYR A 241 -20.08 9.62 -3.26
CA TYR A 241 -20.82 8.46 -3.74
C TYR A 241 -22.28 8.46 -3.27
N SER A 242 -22.56 8.91 -2.03
CA SER A 242 -23.91 9.02 -1.50
C SER A 242 -24.73 10.06 -2.27
N GLU A 243 -24.16 11.20 -2.61
CA GLU A 243 -24.83 12.20 -3.44
C GLU A 243 -25.17 11.67 -4.84
N TYR A 244 -24.26 10.87 -5.43
CA TYR A 244 -24.53 10.18 -6.68
C TYR A 244 -25.71 9.21 -6.53
N LEU A 245 -25.74 8.41 -5.46
CA LEU A 245 -26.85 7.49 -5.20
C LEU A 245 -28.16 8.24 -4.99
N ASP A 246 -28.20 9.28 -4.17
CA ASP A 246 -29.41 10.08 -3.92
C ASP A 246 -30.02 10.58 -5.26
N PHE A 247 -29.17 11.01 -6.19
CA PHE A 247 -29.59 11.38 -7.53
C PHE A 247 -30.07 10.19 -8.37
N ALA A 248 -29.25 9.15 -8.50
CA ALA A 248 -29.55 7.99 -9.34
C ALA A 248 -30.83 7.27 -8.86
N CYS A 249 -31.08 7.31 -7.56
CA CYS A 249 -32.15 6.60 -6.89
C CYS A 249 -33.41 7.44 -6.71
N ALA A 250 -33.38 8.76 -6.93
CA ALA A 250 -34.58 9.60 -6.93
C ALA A 250 -35.64 9.13 -7.94
N ALA A 251 -35.22 8.45 -9.01
CA ALA A 251 -36.12 7.85 -10.01
C ALA A 251 -36.56 6.41 -9.68
N VAL A 252 -35.87 5.75 -8.76
CA VAL A 252 -36.11 4.35 -8.39
C VAL A 252 -37.07 4.34 -7.20
N GLY A 253 -38.26 3.77 -7.38
CA GLY A 253 -39.31 3.76 -6.34
C GLY A 253 -38.89 3.09 -5.03
N ALA A 254 -39.78 3.13 -4.02
CA ALA A 254 -39.49 2.67 -2.67
C ALA A 254 -38.91 1.24 -2.58
N CYS A 255 -37.81 1.12 -1.83
CA CYS A 255 -37.16 -0.15 -1.50
C CYS A 255 -38.08 -1.10 -0.75
N LYS A 256 -37.94 -2.40 -1.00
CA LYS A 256 -38.65 -3.42 -0.23
C LYS A 256 -37.87 -3.69 1.06
N PRO A 257 -38.47 -3.55 2.25
CA PRO A 257 -37.76 -3.81 3.49
C PRO A 257 -37.31 -5.27 3.56
N ALA A 258 -36.00 -5.48 3.69
CA ALA A 258 -35.42 -6.73 4.15
C ALA A 258 -34.28 -6.38 5.12
N TRP A 259 -34.22 -7.05 6.26
CA TRP A 259 -33.22 -6.77 7.29
C TRP A 259 -32.04 -7.73 7.09
N ASN A 260 -31.01 -7.31 6.36
CA ASN A 260 -29.83 -8.14 6.07
C ASN A 260 -28.50 -7.45 6.41
N CYS A 261 -28.49 -6.35 7.17
CA CYS A 261 -27.25 -5.78 7.67
C CYS A 261 -26.57 -6.78 8.63
N THR A 262 -25.28 -7.00 8.44
CA THR A 262 -24.40 -7.77 9.31
C THR A 262 -23.56 -6.82 10.17
N ASP A 263 -22.99 -7.33 11.25
CA ASP A 263 -22.03 -6.60 12.09
C ASP A 263 -20.58 -6.72 11.58
N ARG A 264 -20.36 -7.25 10.37
CA ARG A 264 -19.02 -7.47 9.79
C ARG A 264 -18.20 -6.18 9.77
N THR A 265 -16.92 -6.23 10.11
CA THR A 265 -16.06 -5.03 10.11
C THR A 265 -15.58 -4.74 8.68
N PRO A 266 -15.61 -3.47 8.21
CA PRO A 266 -14.97 -3.09 6.96
C PRO A 266 -13.45 -3.19 7.11
N VAL A 267 -12.77 -3.82 6.14
CA VAL A 267 -11.31 -4.02 6.13
C VAL A 267 -10.75 -3.70 4.75
N CYS A 268 -9.49 -3.30 4.70
CA CYS A 268 -8.74 -3.10 3.47
C CYS A 268 -8.02 -4.40 3.08
N LEU A 269 -8.60 -5.14 2.15
CA LEU A 269 -8.03 -6.38 1.64
C LEU A 269 -7.56 -6.18 0.20
N ASP A 270 -6.27 -6.42 -0.05
CA ASP A 270 -5.64 -6.23 -1.37
C ASP A 270 -5.85 -4.84 -1.98
N GLY A 271 -5.84 -3.80 -1.13
CA GLY A 271 -6.02 -2.41 -1.53
C GLY A 271 -7.46 -2.03 -1.88
N LEU A 272 -8.44 -2.89 -1.54
CA LEU A 272 -9.87 -2.62 -1.71
C LEU A 272 -10.61 -2.79 -0.39
N CYS A 273 -11.48 -1.82 -0.09
CA CYS A 273 -12.42 -1.92 1.00
C CYS A 273 -13.40 -3.04 0.70
N THR A 274 -13.49 -3.97 1.65
CA THR A 274 -14.42 -5.09 1.64
C THR A 274 -15.00 -5.28 3.05
N LEU A 275 -16.06 -6.07 3.18
CA LEU A 275 -16.49 -6.57 4.47
C LEU A 275 -15.65 -7.80 4.80
N GLN A 276 -15.21 -7.91 6.06
CA GLN A 276 -14.54 -9.11 6.54
C GLN A 276 -15.43 -10.35 6.26
N GLY A 277 -14.94 -11.27 5.42
CA GLY A 277 -15.66 -12.48 5.00
C GLY A 277 -16.51 -12.38 3.71
N ASP A 278 -16.45 -11.26 2.96
CA ASP A 278 -17.26 -11.07 1.74
C ASP A 278 -16.61 -11.59 0.44
N VAL A 279 -15.29 -11.80 0.43
CA VAL A 279 -14.62 -12.43 -0.71
C VAL A 279 -14.81 -13.95 -0.59
N PRO A 280 -15.29 -14.66 -1.64
CA PRO A 280 -15.29 -16.12 -1.62
C PRO A 280 -13.86 -16.56 -1.38
N CYS A 281 -13.63 -17.14 -0.22
CA CYS A 281 -12.28 -17.42 0.19
C CYS A 281 -11.61 -18.39 -0.76
N GLN A 282 -10.54 -17.91 -1.39
CA GLN A 282 -9.70 -18.70 -2.26
C GLN A 282 -8.73 -19.53 -1.43
N CYS A 283 -9.28 -20.32 -0.51
CA CYS A 283 -8.50 -21.25 0.28
C CYS A 283 -8.15 -22.47 -0.58
N PRO A 284 -6.92 -23.01 -0.45
CA PRO A 284 -6.58 -24.26 -1.11
C PRO A 284 -7.47 -25.39 -0.57
N ASP A 285 -7.91 -26.28 -1.45
CA ASP A 285 -8.67 -27.49 -1.09
C ASP A 285 -7.70 -28.56 -0.54
N VAL A 286 -7.09 -28.24 0.60
CA VAL A 286 -6.13 -29.09 1.32
C VAL A 286 -6.69 -29.37 2.70
N TRP A 287 -6.75 -30.66 3.06
CA TRP A 287 -7.13 -31.12 4.38
C TRP A 287 -5.95 -31.01 5.35
N ASN A 288 -5.91 -29.91 6.09
CA ASN A 288 -4.99 -29.64 7.18
C ASN A 288 -5.78 -29.03 8.36
N PRO A 289 -6.65 -29.84 9.00
CA PRO A 289 -7.76 -29.31 9.77
C PRO A 289 -7.30 -28.48 10.97
N VAL A 290 -8.10 -27.49 11.35
CA VAL A 290 -7.90 -26.72 12.57
C VAL A 290 -9.18 -26.73 13.40
N CYS A 291 -9.03 -26.77 14.72
CA CYS A 291 -10.13 -26.70 15.65
C CYS A 291 -10.19 -25.31 16.29
N VAL A 292 -11.34 -24.66 16.15
CA VAL A 292 -11.61 -23.31 16.63
C VAL A 292 -12.61 -23.37 17.79
N ALA A 293 -12.27 -22.72 18.91
CA ALA A 293 -13.21 -22.48 19.99
C ALA A 293 -14.08 -21.24 19.69
N MET A 294 -15.39 -21.45 19.65
CA MET A 294 -16.40 -20.41 19.41
C MET A 294 -16.75 -19.68 20.72
N PRO A 295 -17.34 -18.46 20.67
CA PRO A 295 -17.71 -17.70 21.87
C PRO A 295 -18.71 -18.39 22.83
N ASN A 296 -19.38 -19.45 22.38
CA ASN A 296 -20.31 -20.27 23.15
C ASN A 296 -19.68 -21.60 23.64
N ASP A 297 -18.35 -21.68 23.66
CA ASP A 297 -17.57 -22.89 23.99
C ASP A 297 -17.79 -24.08 23.02
N ALA A 298 -18.47 -23.88 21.89
CA ALA A 298 -18.55 -24.90 20.85
C ALA A 298 -17.20 -25.01 20.13
N LEU A 299 -16.83 -26.22 19.73
CA LEU A 299 -15.64 -26.49 18.93
C LEU A 299 -16.06 -26.75 17.48
N VAL A 300 -15.42 -26.07 16.53
CA VAL A 300 -15.70 -26.22 15.09
C VAL A 300 -14.42 -26.59 14.35
N THR A 301 -14.50 -27.67 13.58
CA THR A 301 -13.42 -28.12 12.69
C THR A 301 -13.53 -27.40 11.33
N TYR A 302 -12.48 -26.70 10.92
CA TYR A 302 -12.30 -26.19 9.56
C TYR A 302 -11.34 -27.08 8.79
N SER A 303 -11.48 -27.18 7.46
CA SER A 303 -10.60 -28.04 6.65
C SER A 303 -9.15 -27.56 6.65
N ASN A 304 -8.93 -26.27 6.84
CA ASN A 304 -7.64 -25.64 7.05
C ASN A 304 -7.76 -24.26 7.74
N GLU A 305 -6.63 -23.71 8.17
CA GLU A 305 -6.55 -22.40 8.83
C GLU A 305 -7.09 -21.25 7.95
N CYS A 306 -6.89 -21.32 6.64
CA CYS A 306 -7.41 -20.31 5.72
C CYS A 306 -8.94 -20.25 5.81
N GLU A 307 -9.63 -21.40 5.76
CA GLU A 307 -11.09 -21.45 5.87
C GLU A 307 -11.59 -20.94 7.22
N ALA A 308 -10.89 -21.22 8.33
CA ALA A 308 -11.24 -20.69 9.65
C ALA A 308 -11.16 -19.16 9.67
N ARG A 309 -10.06 -18.58 9.18
CA ARG A 309 -9.87 -17.11 9.10
C ARG A 309 -10.92 -16.46 8.20
N CYS A 310 -11.28 -17.16 7.13
CA CYS A 310 -12.28 -16.75 6.17
C CYS A 310 -13.68 -16.65 6.74
N ASP A 311 -14.03 -17.53 7.67
CA ASP A 311 -15.28 -17.44 8.44
C ASP A 311 -15.20 -16.40 9.58
N GLY A 312 -14.15 -15.59 9.60
CA GLY A 312 -13.95 -14.51 10.56
C GLY A 312 -13.27 -14.95 11.87
N HIS A 313 -12.77 -16.19 11.95
CA HIS A 313 -12.07 -16.67 13.14
C HIS A 313 -10.58 -16.33 13.07
N ILE A 314 -10.19 -15.30 13.80
CA ILE A 314 -8.79 -14.93 14.05
C ILE A 314 -8.49 -15.01 15.56
N PRO A 315 -8.76 -16.14 16.24
CA PRO A 315 -8.38 -16.29 17.63
C PRO A 315 -6.85 -16.25 17.78
N PRO A 316 -6.35 -15.91 18.99
CA PRO A 316 -4.92 -15.91 19.28
C PRO A 316 -4.30 -17.31 19.23
N TRP A 317 -5.11 -18.37 19.20
CA TRP A 317 -4.67 -19.76 19.08
C TRP A 317 -5.71 -20.61 18.34
N PHE A 318 -5.23 -21.55 17.54
CA PHE A 318 -5.99 -22.67 16.99
C PHE A 318 -5.37 -23.96 17.52
N TYR A 319 -6.17 -25.02 17.68
CA TYR A 319 -5.61 -26.36 17.81
C TYR A 319 -5.37 -26.94 16.41
N ASN A 320 -4.15 -27.43 16.16
CA ASN A 320 -3.78 -28.05 14.89
C ASN A 320 -4.38 -29.46 14.84
N GLY A 321 -5.51 -29.59 14.15
CA GLY A 321 -6.26 -30.83 14.01
C GLY A 321 -7.77 -30.61 14.07
N ALA A 322 -8.52 -31.65 13.75
CA ALA A 322 -9.96 -31.71 13.90
C ALA A 322 -10.33 -31.78 15.39
N CYS A 323 -11.44 -31.15 15.76
CA CYS A 323 -11.89 -31.04 17.15
C CYS A 323 -12.19 -32.40 17.78
N GLU A 324 -12.72 -33.35 17.01
CA GLU A 324 -12.96 -34.72 17.46
C GLU A 324 -11.68 -35.52 17.71
N CYS A 325 -10.55 -35.06 17.18
CA CYS A 325 -9.22 -35.63 17.39
C CYS A 325 -8.46 -34.95 18.53
N MET A 326 -9.06 -33.95 19.18
CA MET A 326 -8.51 -33.36 20.39
C MET A 326 -8.53 -34.39 21.51
N MET A 327 -7.38 -34.98 21.78
CA MET A 327 -7.21 -35.98 22.82
C MET A 327 -6.64 -35.35 24.09
N ASP A 328 -7.06 -35.86 25.25
CA ASP A 328 -6.39 -35.60 26.51
C ASP A 328 -5.14 -36.48 26.56
N CYS A 329 -4.01 -35.89 26.19
CA CYS A 329 -2.69 -36.51 26.27
C CYS A 329 -2.37 -36.84 27.75
N ASP A 330 -2.52 -38.10 28.19
CA ASP A 330 -1.95 -38.52 29.47
C ASP A 330 -0.42 -38.48 29.34
N GLY A 331 0.21 -37.47 29.96
CA GLY A 331 1.55 -36.98 29.69
C GLY A 331 2.69 -37.96 30.01
N SER A 332 2.77 -39.08 29.29
CA SER A 332 3.97 -39.90 29.22
C SER A 332 5.15 -39.02 28.79
N MET A 333 6.20 -38.98 29.61
CA MET A 333 7.42 -38.19 29.36
C MET A 333 8.11 -38.56 28.04
N CYS A 334 7.83 -39.75 27.51
CA CYS A 334 8.29 -40.17 26.19
C CYS A 334 7.17 -40.18 25.16
N GLY A 335 7.36 -39.36 24.13
CA GLY A 335 6.99 -39.76 22.76
C GLY A 335 5.52 -39.72 22.41
N MET A 336 4.76 -38.77 22.93
CA MET A 336 3.51 -38.41 22.24
C MET A 336 3.69 -37.22 21.31
N THR A 337 4.83 -36.56 21.21
CA THR A 337 4.94 -35.53 20.16
C THR A 337 5.48 -36.14 18.88
N VAL A 338 4.79 -35.92 17.76
CA VAL A 338 5.21 -36.36 16.42
C VAL A 338 5.10 -35.22 15.42
N CYS A 339 6.02 -35.19 14.46
CA CYS A 339 5.91 -34.36 13.30
C CYS A 339 5.20 -35.16 12.21
N ALA A 340 4.09 -34.62 11.70
CA ALA A 340 3.31 -35.27 10.67
C ALA A 340 3.74 -34.87 9.25
N SER A 341 3.25 -35.61 8.25
CA SER A 341 3.54 -35.40 6.83
C SER A 341 3.11 -34.02 6.28
N ASN A 342 2.24 -33.30 6.99
CA ASN A 342 1.83 -31.92 6.70
C ASN A 342 2.73 -30.86 7.36
N GLY A 343 3.80 -31.26 8.04
CA GLY A 343 4.69 -30.36 8.77
C GLY A 343 4.09 -29.78 10.05
N GLN A 344 3.02 -30.41 10.58
CA GLN A 344 2.42 -30.01 11.86
C GLN A 344 2.86 -30.93 12.98
N THR A 345 3.09 -30.33 14.15
CA THR A 345 3.37 -31.03 15.40
C THR A 345 2.05 -31.48 16.03
N TYR A 346 1.94 -32.77 16.32
CA TYR A 346 0.83 -33.37 17.07
C TYR A 346 1.37 -33.86 18.42
N HIS A 347 0.85 -33.33 19.54
CA HIS A 347 1.41 -33.51 20.88
C HIS A 347 0.94 -34.79 21.61
N CYS A 348 -0.14 -35.41 21.15
CA CYS A 348 -0.71 -36.70 21.57
C CYS A 348 -0.33 -37.86 20.62
N GLY A 349 0.44 -37.57 19.58
CA GLY A 349 1.33 -38.56 18.96
C GLY A 349 0.78 -39.15 17.70
N GLU A 350 1.26 -40.35 17.37
CA GLU A 350 0.84 -41.03 16.16
C GLU A 350 -0.69 -41.20 16.11
N ALA A 351 -1.34 -41.48 17.24
CA ALA A 351 -2.79 -41.61 17.30
C ALA A 351 -3.52 -40.30 16.93
N GLU A 352 -3.00 -39.15 17.35
CA GLU A 352 -3.56 -37.84 17.02
C GLU A 352 -3.32 -37.50 15.55
N ALA A 353 -2.11 -37.72 15.05
CA ALA A 353 -1.77 -37.53 13.65
C ALA A 353 -2.66 -38.41 12.74
N GLN A 354 -2.83 -39.69 13.07
CA GLN A 354 -3.68 -40.62 12.33
C GLN A 354 -5.15 -40.22 12.37
N CYS A 355 -5.66 -39.76 13.52
CA CYS A 355 -7.02 -39.24 13.62
C CYS A 355 -7.24 -38.06 12.66
N ASN A 356 -6.23 -37.21 12.51
CA ASN A 356 -6.19 -36.09 11.57
C ASN A 356 -5.92 -36.48 10.11
N GLY A 357 -5.85 -37.78 9.80
CA GLY A 357 -5.57 -38.29 8.46
C GLY A 357 -4.13 -38.06 8.00
N GLN A 358 -3.20 -37.81 8.93
CA GLN A 358 -1.80 -37.55 8.64
C GLN A 358 -0.92 -38.77 8.96
N ALA A 359 0.11 -38.99 8.16
CA ALA A 359 1.16 -39.95 8.47
C ALA A 359 2.20 -39.30 9.37
N VAL A 360 2.84 -40.05 10.27
CA VAL A 360 3.99 -39.57 11.03
C VAL A 360 5.19 -39.47 10.09
N ALA A 361 5.79 -38.29 9.99
CA ALA A 361 7.05 -38.07 9.31
C ALA A 361 8.22 -38.51 10.20
N TYR A 362 8.23 -38.06 11.46
CA TYR A 362 9.19 -38.47 12.50
C TYR A 362 8.65 -38.22 13.91
N GLU A 363 9.26 -38.86 14.90
CA GLU A 363 8.99 -38.62 16.33
C GLU A 363 9.63 -37.28 16.76
N GLY A 364 8.94 -36.49 17.58
CA GLY A 364 9.36 -35.16 18.02
C GLY A 364 8.54 -34.02 17.39
N GLU A 365 8.89 -32.78 17.71
CA GLU A 365 8.25 -31.58 17.12
C GLU A 365 8.72 -31.35 15.68
N CYS A 366 7.88 -30.78 14.82
CA CYS A 366 8.34 -30.37 13.50
C CYS A 366 9.39 -29.25 13.61
N SER A 367 10.55 -29.46 13.01
CA SER A 367 11.62 -28.47 12.89
C SER A 367 12.22 -28.48 11.48
N PRO A 368 12.42 -27.31 10.84
CA PRO A 368 13.10 -27.23 9.54
C PRO A 368 14.50 -27.83 9.53
N GLU A 369 15.15 -27.90 10.69
CA GLU A 369 16.47 -28.52 10.85
C GLU A 369 16.37 -30.05 10.74
N CYS A 370 15.26 -30.64 11.22
CA CYS A 370 15.04 -32.08 11.26
C CYS A 370 14.56 -32.63 9.91
N ASP A 371 13.97 -31.78 9.06
CA ASP A 371 13.56 -32.17 7.71
C ASP A 371 14.73 -32.65 6.85
N GLN A 372 15.96 -32.23 7.17
CA GLN A 372 17.17 -32.71 6.50
C GLN A 372 17.43 -34.20 6.75
N CYS A 373 17.00 -34.73 7.89
CA CYS A 373 17.12 -36.15 8.21
C CYS A 373 16.28 -37.01 7.26
N LEU A 374 15.14 -36.49 6.77
CA LEU A 374 14.31 -37.19 5.78
C LEU A 374 14.93 -37.21 4.38
N LEU A 375 15.79 -36.23 4.07
CA LEU A 375 16.45 -36.10 2.77
C LEU A 375 17.77 -36.91 2.70
N GLY A 376 18.35 -37.22 3.86
CA GLY A 376 19.51 -38.09 3.96
C GLY A 376 19.14 -39.52 3.58
N ALA A 377 19.68 -40.04 2.48
CA ALA A 377 19.53 -41.45 2.11
C ALA A 377 20.37 -42.39 3.00
N HIS A 378 20.42 -42.16 4.31
CA HIS A 378 21.06 -43.07 5.26
C HIS A 378 20.05 -44.10 5.80
N PRO A 379 20.51 -45.32 6.11
CA PRO A 379 19.67 -46.27 6.82
C PRO A 379 19.34 -45.72 8.22
N PRO A 380 18.12 -45.96 8.73
CA PRO A 380 17.75 -45.51 10.06
C PRO A 380 18.57 -46.21 11.13
N VAL A 381 19.15 -45.42 12.03
CA VAL A 381 19.90 -45.91 13.19
C VAL A 381 19.11 -45.55 14.44
N PRO A 382 18.22 -46.43 14.93
CA PRO A 382 17.42 -46.14 16.12
C PRO A 382 18.33 -45.93 17.33
N VAL A 383 17.94 -45.07 18.26
CA VAL A 383 18.67 -44.81 19.51
C VAL A 383 17.72 -44.72 20.70
N CYS A 384 18.26 -44.99 21.89
CA CYS A 384 17.60 -44.67 23.16
C CYS A 384 18.15 -43.32 23.65
N ASP A 385 17.35 -42.26 23.58
CA ASP A 385 17.80 -40.90 23.91
C ASP A 385 18.04 -40.70 25.42
N GLU A 386 18.58 -39.55 25.80
CA GLU A 386 18.89 -39.21 27.19
C GLU A 386 17.66 -39.19 28.12
N ASN A 387 16.46 -39.04 27.56
CA ASN A 387 15.18 -39.08 28.28
C ASN A 387 14.59 -40.50 28.34
N PHE A 388 15.33 -41.51 27.87
CA PHE A 388 14.90 -42.91 27.77
C PHE A 388 13.73 -43.12 26.81
N CYS A 389 13.68 -42.31 25.76
CA CYS A 389 12.70 -42.44 24.70
C CYS A 389 13.34 -43.11 23.49
N ASN A 390 12.55 -43.96 22.82
CA ASN A 390 12.95 -44.50 21.53
C ASN A 390 12.94 -43.36 20.51
N THR A 391 14.03 -43.20 19.78
CA THR A 391 14.06 -42.38 18.58
C THR A 391 14.30 -43.29 17.38
N GLY A 392 13.45 -43.18 16.36
CA GLY A 392 13.59 -43.98 15.14
C GLY A 392 14.92 -43.80 14.38
N ASP A 393 15.60 -42.67 14.57
CA ASP A 393 16.89 -42.35 13.94
C ASP A 393 17.73 -41.38 14.81
N ILE A 394 19.03 -41.64 14.92
CA ILE A 394 20.04 -40.77 15.56
C ILE A 394 20.02 -39.33 15.03
N CYS A 395 19.71 -39.13 13.74
CA CYS A 395 19.63 -37.80 13.15
C CYS A 395 18.55 -36.93 13.82
N PHE A 396 17.42 -37.53 14.20
CA PHE A 396 16.34 -36.81 14.89
C PHE A 396 16.71 -36.46 16.33
N ALA A 397 17.37 -37.37 17.05
CA ALA A 397 17.89 -37.07 18.39
C ALA A 397 18.86 -35.88 18.35
N MET A 398 19.83 -35.91 17.43
CA MET A 398 20.77 -34.80 17.23
C MET A 398 20.08 -33.49 16.84
N CYS A 399 19.08 -33.55 15.96
CA CYS A 399 18.34 -32.37 15.53
C CYS A 399 17.57 -31.71 16.68
N HIS A 400 16.98 -32.52 17.56
CA HIS A 400 16.32 -32.04 18.77
C HIS A 400 17.30 -31.60 19.87
N GLY A 401 18.61 -31.69 19.62
CA GLY A 401 19.64 -31.37 20.59
C GLY A 401 19.69 -32.36 21.75
N LEU A 402 19.16 -33.58 21.55
CA LEU A 402 19.15 -34.65 22.53
C LEU A 402 20.43 -35.50 22.42
N ASP A 403 21.03 -35.80 23.56
CA ASP A 403 22.05 -36.85 23.64
C ASP A 403 21.38 -38.25 23.67
N TRP A 404 22.15 -39.34 23.54
CA TRP A 404 21.59 -40.71 23.55
C TRP A 404 22.49 -41.73 24.23
N TRP A 405 21.90 -42.70 24.92
CA TRP A 405 22.63 -43.69 25.71
C TRP A 405 23.25 -44.81 24.88
N HIS A 406 22.55 -45.28 23.84
CA HIS A 406 23.06 -46.32 22.94
C HIS A 406 22.25 -46.42 21.65
N GLU A 407 22.83 -47.07 20.64
CA GLU A 407 22.11 -47.53 19.45
C GLU A 407 21.10 -48.66 19.79
N GLY A 408 19.98 -48.69 19.07
CA GLY A 408 18.83 -49.57 19.30
C GLY A 408 17.73 -48.91 20.12
N THR A 409 16.60 -49.60 20.25
CA THR A 409 15.49 -49.18 21.10
C THR A 409 15.85 -49.28 22.58
N CYS A 410 15.30 -48.40 23.42
CA CYS A 410 15.36 -48.51 24.87
C CYS A 410 14.87 -49.89 25.33
N LEU A 411 15.59 -50.47 26.27
CA LEU A 411 15.27 -51.76 26.86
C LEU A 411 14.26 -51.59 28.00
N PRO A 412 13.38 -52.59 28.22
CA PRO A 412 12.49 -52.56 29.38
C PRO A 412 13.29 -52.45 30.69
N GLY A 413 12.99 -51.42 31.48
CA GLY A 413 13.71 -51.11 32.72
C GLY A 413 14.65 -49.91 32.61
N GLU A 414 14.96 -49.42 31.40
CA GLU A 414 15.72 -48.17 31.25
C GLU A 414 14.88 -46.95 31.64
N GLY A 415 15.52 -46.00 32.31
CA GLY A 415 14.84 -44.81 32.85
C GLY A 415 14.04 -45.06 34.13
N GLU A 416 13.88 -46.31 34.56
CA GLU A 416 13.27 -46.61 35.87
C GLU A 416 14.07 -45.96 36.99
N THR A 417 13.36 -45.39 37.96
CA THR A 417 13.99 -44.79 39.13
C THR A 417 14.63 -45.85 40.01
N CYS A 418 15.90 -45.66 40.33
CA CYS A 418 16.68 -46.55 41.18
C CYS A 418 17.33 -45.77 42.32
N GLY A 419 17.87 -46.49 43.32
CA GLY A 419 18.51 -45.85 44.47
C GLY A 419 17.53 -45.09 45.37
N GLY A 420 18.00 -44.00 45.95
CA GLY A 420 17.25 -43.22 46.95
C GLY A 420 17.01 -43.95 48.27
N PHE A 421 16.18 -43.36 49.15
CA PHE A 421 15.74 -43.98 50.41
C PHE A 421 15.09 -45.36 50.21
N ALA A 422 14.41 -45.57 49.09
CA ALA A 422 13.73 -46.83 48.78
C ALA A 422 14.71 -47.94 48.36
N GLY A 423 15.92 -47.59 47.93
CA GLY A 423 16.95 -48.55 47.51
C GLY A 423 16.50 -49.44 46.36
N THR A 424 15.67 -48.93 45.44
CA THR A 424 15.16 -49.73 44.32
C THR A 424 16.33 -50.17 43.45
N ALA A 425 16.49 -51.49 43.29
CA ALA A 425 17.51 -52.06 42.43
C ALA A 425 17.01 -52.07 40.98
N CYS A 426 17.91 -51.78 40.04
CA CYS A 426 17.61 -51.96 38.63
C CYS A 426 17.43 -53.45 38.28
N PRO A 427 16.67 -53.77 37.23
CA PRO A 427 16.57 -55.13 36.72
C PRO A 427 17.95 -55.70 36.29
N ASP A 428 18.05 -57.02 36.17
CA ASP A 428 19.29 -57.68 35.73
C ASP A 428 19.75 -57.15 34.35
N GLY A 429 21.03 -56.76 34.26
CA GLY A 429 21.61 -56.19 33.04
C GLY A 429 21.69 -54.66 33.00
N PHE A 430 21.11 -53.99 34.00
CA PHE A 430 21.13 -52.54 34.14
C PHE A 430 22.02 -52.10 35.31
N PHE A 431 22.51 -50.88 35.20
CA PHE A 431 23.28 -50.19 36.24
C PHE A 431 22.48 -48.98 36.72
N CYS A 432 22.43 -48.79 38.04
CA CYS A 432 21.83 -47.60 38.62
C CYS A 432 22.82 -46.44 38.55
N LEU A 433 22.64 -45.55 37.58
CA LEU A 433 23.42 -44.32 37.49
C LEU A 433 22.86 -43.31 38.47
N ILE A 434 23.54 -43.17 39.61
CA ILE A 434 23.22 -42.16 40.62
C ILE A 434 23.85 -40.85 40.18
N THR A 435 23.02 -39.83 39.96
CA THR A 435 23.44 -38.53 39.44
C THR A 435 24.03 -37.61 40.50
N ASP A 436 23.80 -37.90 41.79
CA ASP A 436 24.30 -37.13 42.92
C ASP A 436 25.20 -37.99 43.84
N GLY A 437 26.33 -37.44 44.31
CA GLY A 437 27.29 -38.15 45.16
C GLY A 437 26.83 -38.46 46.60
N ASN A 438 25.54 -38.36 46.91
CA ASN A 438 24.99 -38.66 48.24
C ASN A 438 24.49 -40.11 48.33
N PRO A 439 24.61 -40.78 49.49
CA PRO A 439 24.19 -42.18 49.66
C PRO A 439 22.71 -42.47 49.36
N ASP A 440 21.88 -41.43 49.42
CA ASP A 440 20.43 -41.42 49.33
C ASP A 440 19.93 -40.66 48.09
N ALA A 441 20.83 -40.41 47.13
CA ALA A 441 20.47 -39.88 45.82
C ALA A 441 19.66 -40.92 45.01
N ALA A 442 18.61 -40.44 44.35
CA ALA A 442 17.93 -41.20 43.32
C ALA A 442 18.83 -41.27 42.07
N GLY A 443 18.67 -42.33 41.30
CA GLY A 443 19.32 -42.54 40.03
C GLY A 443 18.35 -43.07 38.99
N VAL A 444 18.89 -43.34 37.82
CA VAL A 444 18.18 -43.94 36.69
C VAL A 444 18.85 -45.23 36.26
N CYS A 445 18.05 -46.24 35.92
CA CYS A 445 18.57 -47.47 35.36
C CYS A 445 19.02 -47.25 33.91
N ILE A 446 20.29 -47.51 33.63
CA ILE A 446 20.88 -47.48 32.29
C ILE A 446 21.43 -48.86 31.92
N LYS A 447 21.44 -49.26 30.65
CA LYS A 447 22.08 -50.50 30.21
C LYS A 447 23.55 -50.53 30.58
N LYS A 448 24.01 -51.64 31.17
CA LYS A 448 25.42 -51.81 31.53
C LYS A 448 26.31 -51.74 30.28
N GLY A 449 27.31 -50.87 30.31
CA GLY A 449 28.23 -50.55 29.22
C GLY A 449 27.85 -49.34 28.37
N ALA A 450 26.67 -48.73 28.57
CA ALA A 450 26.23 -47.51 27.89
C ALA A 450 26.79 -46.26 28.60
N CYS A 451 27.04 -45.17 27.87
CA CYS A 451 27.59 -43.93 28.44
C CYS A 451 27.24 -42.69 27.60
N LEU A 452 27.32 -41.51 28.23
CA LEU A 452 27.31 -40.20 27.56
C LEU A 452 28.69 -39.53 27.73
N GLU A 453 29.30 -39.73 28.90
CA GLU A 453 30.63 -39.25 29.24
C GLU A 453 31.50 -40.34 29.88
N ASP A 454 32.82 -40.12 29.90
CA ASP A 454 33.81 -41.07 30.44
C ASP A 454 33.51 -41.47 31.90
N LEU A 455 33.02 -40.53 32.71
CA LEU A 455 32.69 -40.76 34.11
C LEU A 455 31.61 -41.85 34.29
N HIS A 456 30.67 -41.97 33.35
CA HIS A 456 29.64 -43.02 33.41
C HIS A 456 30.27 -44.41 33.36
N CYS A 457 31.40 -44.58 32.66
CA CYS A 457 32.09 -45.85 32.56
C CYS A 457 32.79 -46.24 33.86
N ASP A 458 33.34 -45.27 34.58
CA ASP A 458 34.02 -45.49 35.86
C ASP A 458 33.04 -45.93 36.96
N LEU A 459 31.81 -45.41 36.92
CA LEU A 459 30.79 -45.71 37.93
C LEU A 459 30.20 -47.12 37.80
N GLN A 460 30.22 -47.72 36.60
CA GLN A 460 29.50 -48.95 36.27
C GLN A 460 30.11 -50.26 36.78
N GLY A 461 31.29 -50.21 37.40
CA GLY A 461 31.98 -51.40 37.90
C GLY A 461 32.23 -52.44 36.79
N LEU A 462 32.63 -51.97 35.60
CA LEU A 462 32.99 -52.83 34.47
C LEU A 462 34.35 -53.51 34.72
N ASP A 463 34.61 -54.63 34.04
CA ASP A 463 35.91 -55.30 34.13
C ASP A 463 37.05 -54.35 33.72
N PRO A 464 38.23 -54.40 34.38
CA PRO A 464 39.35 -53.53 34.07
C PRO A 464 39.87 -53.76 32.65
N CYS A 465 40.43 -52.71 32.03
CA CYS A 465 41.03 -52.83 30.71
C CYS A 465 42.32 -53.68 30.75
N PRO A 466 42.70 -54.36 29.65
CA PRO A 466 43.88 -55.22 29.62
C PRO A 466 45.21 -54.56 30.05
N ASP A 467 45.33 -53.25 29.82
CA ASP A 467 46.52 -52.46 30.15
C ASP A 467 46.35 -51.62 31.44
N ASP A 468 45.36 -51.93 32.28
CA ASP A 468 44.98 -51.18 33.49
C ASP A 468 44.60 -49.70 33.24
N GLY A 469 44.38 -49.31 31.98
CA GLY A 469 43.92 -47.97 31.60
C GLY A 469 42.44 -47.71 31.93
N PRO A 470 42.02 -46.43 32.02
CA PRO A 470 40.61 -46.08 32.21
C PRO A 470 39.79 -46.44 30.96
N ARG A 471 38.50 -46.75 31.17
CA ARG A 471 37.55 -46.85 30.07
C ARG A 471 37.16 -45.45 29.61
N VAL A 472 36.94 -45.30 28.32
CA VAL A 472 36.46 -44.05 27.71
C VAL A 472 35.14 -44.30 26.99
N CYS A 473 34.28 -43.30 27.00
CA CYS A 473 33.04 -43.32 26.28
C CYS A 473 33.30 -43.02 24.81
N ILE A 474 33.21 -44.05 23.95
CA ILE A 474 33.36 -43.90 22.51
C ILE A 474 32.09 -44.41 21.85
N ASN A 475 31.41 -43.53 21.11
CA ASN A 475 30.13 -43.82 20.46
C ASN A 475 29.12 -44.42 21.45
N HIS A 476 28.98 -43.79 22.62
CA HIS A 476 28.03 -44.18 23.68
C HIS A 476 28.25 -45.60 24.25
N SER A 477 29.45 -46.14 24.06
CA SER A 477 29.87 -47.41 24.62
C SER A 477 31.16 -47.27 25.43
N CYS A 478 31.18 -47.86 26.61
CA CYS A 478 32.35 -47.90 27.47
C CYS A 478 33.42 -48.84 26.91
N THR A 479 34.39 -48.26 26.22
CA THR A 479 35.44 -49.01 25.52
C THR A 479 36.80 -48.87 26.20
N CYS A 480 37.66 -49.87 26.01
CA CYS A 480 39.07 -49.77 26.37
C CYS A 480 39.80 -49.17 25.18
N PRO A 481 40.45 -47.99 25.32
CA PRO A 481 41.20 -47.41 24.22
C PRO A 481 42.35 -48.37 23.87
N MET A 482 42.49 -48.69 22.58
CA MET A 482 43.65 -49.46 22.13
C MET A 482 44.92 -48.59 22.28
N PRO A 483 46.03 -49.13 22.82
CA PRO A 483 47.26 -48.38 23.07
C PRO A 483 47.95 -47.85 21.82
#